data_AF-A0A6N8GZ43-F1
#
_entry.id   AF-A0A6N8GZ43-F1
#
_cell.length_a   1.000
_cell.length_b   1.000
_cell.length_c   1.000
_cell.angle_alpha   90.00
_cell.angle_beta   90.00
_cell.angle_gamma   90.00
#
_symmetry.space_group_name_H-M   'P 1'
#
loop_
_entity.id
_entity.type
_entity.pdbx_description
1 polymer ?
#
loop_
_entity_poly.entity_id
_entity_poly.type
_entity_poly.pdbx_seq_one_letter_code
_entity_poly.pdbx_strand_id
1 'polypeptide(L)'
;MNVEGAGTKPDRLMPYPAVLDPNARDDPAACRVGFPGEDGSSVFAKNALALPCSYRTTAEEYTAGQFGYTHYGQGGMSWGIPYCAGVMALGWQVDPTLTGDEIMRYLLSTAATGTDGNSIIDPVHFVETLETNRST
;
A
#
# COMPACT_ATOMS: atom_id res chain seq x y z
N MET A 1 -28.14 22.69 -3.79
CA MET A 1 -27.25 22.40 -4.93
C MET A 1 -26.46 21.17 -4.55
N ASN A 2 -26.87 20.01 -5.06
CA ASN A 2 -26.16 18.75 -4.82
C ASN A 2 -25.05 18.66 -5.86
N VAL A 3 -23.81 18.61 -5.41
CA VAL A 3 -22.69 18.24 -6.26
C VAL A 3 -22.63 16.72 -6.20
N GLU A 4 -23.17 16.07 -7.23
CA GLU A 4 -22.88 14.66 -7.48
C GLU A 4 -21.38 14.55 -7.79
N GLY A 5 -20.61 14.16 -6.77
CA GLY A 5 -19.21 13.78 -6.93
C GLY A 5 -19.15 12.52 -7.79
N ALA A 6 -18.31 12.55 -8.81
CA ALA A 6 -18.06 11.47 -9.77
C ALA A 6 -18.05 10.10 -9.08
N GLY A 7 -18.96 9.22 -9.51
CA GLY A 7 -19.14 7.89 -8.93
C GLY A 7 -17.86 7.08 -8.94
N THR A 8 -17.25 6.90 -7.77
CA THR A 8 -16.27 5.85 -7.53
C THR A 8 -17.02 4.53 -7.62
N LYS A 9 -16.66 3.69 -8.61
CA LYS A 9 -17.12 2.30 -8.64
C LYS A 9 -16.81 1.67 -7.27
N PRO A 10 -17.79 1.03 -6.60
CA PRO A 10 -17.64 0.52 -5.23
C PRO A 10 -16.50 -0.51 -5.08
N ASP A 11 -16.02 -1.06 -6.19
CA ASP A 11 -14.98 -2.10 -6.23
C ASP A 11 -13.56 -1.53 -6.45
N ARG A 12 -13.41 -0.22 -6.61
CA ARG A 12 -12.12 0.40 -6.90
C ARG A 12 -11.29 0.52 -5.62
N LEU A 13 -10.09 -0.03 -5.61
CA LEU A 13 -9.14 0.08 -4.51
C LEU A 13 -8.95 1.55 -4.09
N MET A 14 -9.13 1.82 -2.79
CA MET A 14 -8.95 3.14 -2.19
C MET A 14 -7.67 3.14 -1.34
N PRO A 15 -6.58 3.79 -1.79
CA PRO A 15 -5.34 3.80 -1.03
C PRO A 15 -5.48 4.66 0.22
N TYR A 16 -4.90 4.20 1.32
CA TYR A 16 -4.85 4.92 2.59
C TYR A 16 -3.42 4.88 3.16
N PRO A 17 -2.96 5.85 3.97
CA PRO A 17 -1.65 5.75 4.61
C PRO A 17 -1.63 4.67 5.70
N ALA A 18 -0.49 3.99 5.83
CA ALA A 18 -0.15 3.09 6.92
C ALA A 18 1.16 3.54 7.60
N VAL A 19 1.21 3.31 8.90
CA VAL A 19 2.40 3.43 9.75
C VAL A 19 2.88 2.03 10.10
N LEU A 20 4.13 1.76 9.77
CA LEU A 20 4.83 0.54 10.18
C LEU A 20 5.15 0.58 11.68
N ASP A 21 5.11 -0.58 12.35
CA ASP A 21 5.71 -0.71 13.68
C ASP A 21 7.25 -0.69 13.54
N PRO A 22 7.96 0.27 14.16
CA PRO A 22 9.42 0.32 14.07
C PRO A 22 10.13 -0.89 14.68
N ASN A 23 9.46 -1.65 15.57
CA ASN A 23 9.98 -2.86 16.20
C ASN A 23 9.59 -4.15 15.44
N ALA A 24 8.66 -4.06 14.48
CA ALA A 24 8.17 -5.19 13.69
C ALA A 24 7.98 -4.76 12.22
N ARG A 25 9.05 -4.23 11.61
CA ARG A 25 9.02 -3.61 10.28
C ARG A 25 8.63 -4.55 9.14
N ASP A 26 8.89 -5.84 9.32
CA ASP A 26 8.63 -6.88 8.32
C ASP A 26 7.29 -7.59 8.57
N ASP A 27 6.49 -7.12 9.53
CA ASP A 27 5.17 -7.66 9.86
C ASP A 27 4.07 -6.66 9.47
N PRO A 28 3.40 -6.87 8.31
CA PRO A 28 2.26 -6.05 7.90
C PRO A 28 1.11 -6.03 8.93
N ALA A 29 0.92 -7.09 9.72
CA ALA A 29 -0.15 -7.14 10.73
C ALA A 29 0.17 -6.27 11.97
N ALA A 30 1.46 -5.99 12.22
CA ALA A 30 1.88 -5.04 13.26
C ALA A 30 1.62 -3.58 12.87
N CYS A 31 1.28 -3.31 11.61
CA CYS A 31 1.00 -1.96 11.14
C CYS A 31 -0.37 -1.44 11.60
N ARG A 32 -0.55 -0.13 11.45
CA ARG A 32 -1.83 0.55 11.60
C ARG A 32 -2.02 1.59 10.50
N VAL A 33 -3.23 2.06 10.31
CA VAL A 33 -3.54 3.15 9.39
C VAL A 33 -3.09 4.52 9.92
N GLY A 34 -2.97 5.49 9.02
CA GLY A 34 -2.68 6.90 9.31
C GLY A 34 -1.20 7.28 9.16
N PHE A 35 -0.84 8.39 9.78
CA PHE A 35 0.53 8.90 9.84
C PHE A 35 1.14 8.81 11.24
N PRO A 36 2.49 8.88 11.36
CA PRO A 36 3.17 8.98 12.64
C PRO A 36 2.61 10.11 13.51
N GLY A 37 2.35 9.83 14.79
CA GLY A 37 1.82 10.81 15.74
C GLY A 37 0.32 11.05 15.66
N GLU A 38 -0.40 10.44 14.71
CA GLU A 38 -1.86 10.44 14.69
C GLU A 38 -2.42 9.27 15.50
N ASP A 39 -3.46 9.53 16.30
CA ASP A 39 -4.28 8.51 16.93
C ASP A 39 -5.19 7.90 15.86
N GLY A 40 -4.77 6.77 15.29
CA GLY A 40 -5.52 6.10 14.21
C GLY A 40 -6.79 5.46 14.75
N SER A 41 -7.96 6.01 14.42
CA SER A 41 -9.22 5.26 14.56
C SER A 41 -10.30 5.77 13.61
N SER A 42 -10.36 5.20 12.43
CA SER A 42 -11.64 4.97 11.76
C SER A 42 -11.54 3.68 10.95
N VAL A 43 -12.60 2.87 11.01
CA VAL A 43 -12.75 1.70 10.15
C VAL A 43 -13.01 2.24 8.75
N PHE A 44 -12.15 1.92 7.79
CA PHE A 44 -12.29 2.42 6.42
C PHE A 44 -13.29 1.60 5.60
N ALA A 45 -13.63 2.13 4.43
CA ALA A 45 -14.43 1.41 3.45
C ALA A 45 -13.81 0.04 3.14
N LYS A 46 -14.64 -0.97 2.83
CA LYS A 46 -14.18 -2.36 2.60
C LYS A 46 -13.16 -2.51 1.47
N ASN A 47 -13.12 -1.55 0.55
CA ASN A 47 -12.18 -1.46 -0.57
C ASN A 47 -10.93 -0.64 -0.25
N ALA A 48 -10.73 -0.23 1.01
CA ALA A 48 -9.54 0.50 1.43
C ALA A 48 -8.35 -0.45 1.62
N LEU A 49 -7.18 -0.04 1.10
CA LEU A 49 -5.92 -0.72 1.33
C LEU A 49 -4.90 0.28 1.85
N ALA A 50 -4.40 0.03 3.06
CA ALA A 50 -3.41 0.89 3.67
C ALA A 50 -2.01 0.58 3.15
N LEU A 51 -1.25 1.61 2.78
CA LEU A 51 0.04 1.57 2.13
C LEU A 51 1.07 2.30 3.00
N PRO A 52 2.28 1.77 3.21
CA PRO A 52 3.28 2.45 4.02
C PRO A 52 3.59 3.84 3.43
N CYS A 53 3.56 4.90 4.23
CA CYS A 53 3.84 6.26 3.71
C CYS A 53 5.01 6.97 4.44
N SER A 54 5.57 6.33 5.45
CA SER A 54 6.45 6.96 6.45
C SER A 54 7.75 6.19 6.61
N TYR A 55 8.74 6.82 7.27
CA TYR A 55 10.06 6.23 7.54
C TYR A 55 10.78 5.69 6.30
N ARG A 56 10.77 6.46 5.21
CA ARG A 56 11.38 6.05 3.94
C ARG A 56 12.63 6.84 3.62
N THR A 57 13.60 6.13 3.08
CA THR A 57 14.77 6.72 2.44
C THR A 57 14.54 6.81 0.94
N THR A 58 14.67 7.99 0.37
CA THR A 58 14.53 8.21 -1.08
C THR A 58 15.82 8.79 -1.65
N ALA A 59 16.11 8.48 -2.91
CA ALA A 59 17.12 9.21 -3.65
C ALA A 59 16.68 10.67 -3.81
N GLU A 60 17.63 11.58 -3.74
CA GLU A 60 17.40 13.01 -3.94
C GLU A 60 18.48 13.64 -4.81
N GLU A 61 18.09 14.67 -5.54
CA GLU A 61 18.96 15.53 -6.33
C GLU A 61 18.38 16.95 -6.31
N TYR A 62 18.52 17.65 -5.17
CA TYR A 62 18.04 19.03 -5.05
C TYR A 62 18.89 20.01 -5.87
N THR A 63 20.16 19.66 -6.10
CA THR A 63 21.09 20.39 -6.97
C THR A 63 21.56 19.43 -8.06
N ALA A 64 21.44 19.83 -9.31
CA ALA A 64 21.85 19.00 -10.45
C ALA A 64 23.32 18.54 -10.30
N GLY A 65 23.56 17.23 -10.43
CA GLY A 65 24.87 16.59 -10.25
C GLY A 65 25.27 16.35 -8.79
N GLN A 66 24.43 16.68 -7.81
CA GLN A 66 24.64 16.36 -6.40
C GLN A 66 23.63 15.30 -5.95
N PHE A 67 24.06 14.04 -6.00
CA PHE A 67 23.23 12.90 -5.62
C PHE A 67 23.31 12.65 -4.13
N GLY A 68 22.16 12.39 -3.52
CA GLY A 68 22.05 12.06 -2.11
C GLY A 68 20.94 11.05 -1.83
N TYR A 69 20.84 10.71 -0.56
CA TYR A 69 19.72 9.98 0.00
C TYR A 69 19.26 10.71 1.24
N THR A 70 17.96 10.97 1.34
CA THR A 70 17.35 11.53 2.56
C THR A 70 16.37 10.55 3.14
N HIS A 71 16.41 10.45 4.47
CA HIS A 71 15.45 9.70 5.26
C HIS A 71 14.37 10.64 5.80
N TYR A 72 13.11 10.36 5.47
CA TYR A 72 11.97 11.16 5.92
C TYR A 72 11.13 10.39 6.93
N GLY A 73 10.82 11.04 8.06
CA GLY A 73 9.97 10.47 9.09
C GLY A 73 8.53 10.25 8.61
N GLN A 74 8.01 11.15 7.79
CA GLN A 74 6.65 11.10 7.25
C GLN A 74 6.61 11.62 5.81
N GLY A 75 5.95 10.88 4.93
CA GLY A 75 5.59 11.29 3.58
C GLY A 75 4.09 11.57 3.44
N GLY A 76 3.63 11.87 2.23
CA GLY A 76 2.21 11.96 1.90
C GLY A 76 1.66 10.67 1.32
N MET A 77 0.34 10.62 1.06
CA MET A 77 -0.29 9.49 0.36
C MET A 77 0.35 9.20 -1.00
N SER A 78 0.89 10.24 -1.66
CA SER A 78 1.64 10.09 -2.92
C SER A 78 2.84 9.15 -2.81
N TRP A 79 3.34 8.87 -1.61
CA TRP A 79 4.47 7.96 -1.38
C TRP A 79 4.02 6.51 -1.27
N GLY A 80 2.79 6.26 -0.83
CA GLY A 80 2.20 4.92 -0.86
C GLY A 80 1.98 4.41 -2.29
N ILE A 81 1.64 5.30 -3.22
CA ILE A 81 1.36 4.97 -4.63
C ILE A 81 2.52 4.24 -5.34
N PRO A 82 3.77 4.77 -5.38
CA PRO A 82 4.88 4.08 -6.03
C PRO A 82 5.25 2.75 -5.36
N TYR A 83 4.97 2.60 -4.06
CA TYR A 83 5.15 1.32 -3.38
C TYR A 83 4.11 0.30 -3.84
N CYS A 84 2.82 0.66 -3.84
CA CYS A 84 1.77 -0.20 -4.38
C CYS A 84 2.03 -0.56 -5.85
N ALA A 85 2.48 0.39 -6.66
CA ALA A 85 2.89 0.14 -8.04
C ALA A 85 4.05 -0.87 -8.13
N GLY A 86 5.04 -0.77 -7.24
CA GLY A 86 6.13 -1.73 -7.13
C GLY A 86 5.64 -3.14 -6.77
N VAL A 87 4.74 -3.26 -5.80
CA VAL A 87 4.14 -4.56 -5.41
C VAL A 87 3.33 -5.15 -6.57
N MET A 88 2.51 -4.34 -7.27
CA MET A 88 1.83 -4.79 -8.50
C MET A 88 2.83 -5.24 -9.57
N ALA A 89 3.95 -4.54 -9.76
CA ALA A 89 4.99 -4.96 -10.70
C ALA A 89 5.59 -6.32 -10.34
N LEU A 90 5.78 -6.63 -9.05
CA LEU A 90 6.20 -7.97 -8.60
C LEU A 90 5.13 -9.02 -8.95
N GLY A 91 3.86 -8.73 -8.72
CA GLY A 91 2.77 -9.64 -9.09
C GLY A 91 2.70 -9.90 -10.60
N TRP A 92 2.94 -8.89 -11.43
CA TRP A 92 3.02 -9.06 -12.88
C TRP A 92 4.27 -9.83 -13.34
N GLN A 93 5.35 -9.85 -12.56
CA GLN A 93 6.49 -10.74 -12.85
C GLN A 93 6.11 -12.21 -12.64
N VAL A 94 5.27 -12.50 -11.65
CA VAL A 94 4.73 -13.85 -11.42
C VAL A 94 3.70 -14.22 -12.48
N ASP A 95 2.75 -13.31 -12.74
CA ASP A 95 1.69 -13.50 -13.74
C ASP A 95 1.51 -12.27 -14.64
N PRO A 96 2.15 -12.23 -15.83
CA PRO A 96 2.03 -11.11 -16.74
C PRO A 96 0.68 -11.02 -17.47
N THR A 97 -0.23 -11.98 -17.27
CA THR A 97 -1.54 -12.00 -17.95
C THR A 97 -2.64 -11.28 -17.16
N LEU A 98 -2.39 -10.99 -15.88
CA LEU A 98 -3.34 -10.28 -15.02
C LEU A 98 -3.61 -8.86 -15.53
N THR A 99 -4.89 -8.50 -15.59
CA THR A 99 -5.34 -7.12 -15.82
C THR A 99 -5.11 -6.24 -14.58
N GLY A 100 -5.18 -4.93 -14.76
CA GLY A 100 -5.10 -3.97 -13.63
C GLY A 100 -6.17 -4.19 -12.57
N ASP A 101 -7.39 -4.58 -12.96
CA ASP A 101 -8.48 -4.84 -12.02
C ASP A 101 -8.30 -6.17 -11.29
N GLU A 102 -7.68 -7.18 -11.93
CA GLU A 102 -7.37 -8.46 -11.28
C GLU A 102 -6.27 -8.30 -10.24
N ILE A 103 -5.19 -7.60 -10.57
CA ILE A 103 -4.08 -7.44 -9.64
C ILE A 103 -4.48 -6.61 -8.41
N MET A 104 -5.32 -5.60 -8.58
CA MET A 104 -5.88 -4.83 -7.45
C MET A 104 -6.81 -5.67 -6.56
N ARG A 105 -7.58 -6.60 -7.14
CA ARG A 105 -8.41 -7.54 -6.38
C ARG A 105 -7.56 -8.49 -5.54
N TYR A 106 -6.47 -9.00 -6.12
CA TYR A 106 -5.53 -9.83 -5.37
C TYR A 106 -4.93 -9.06 -4.18
N LEU A 107 -4.41 -7.84 -4.40
CA LEU A 107 -3.87 -7.00 -3.32
C LEU A 107 -4.85 -6.81 -2.15
N LEU A 108 -6.14 -6.62 -2.43
CA LEU A 108 -7.17 -6.51 -1.39
C LEU A 108 -7.43 -7.85 -0.70
N SER A 109 -7.51 -8.95 -1.45
CA SER A 109 -7.81 -10.27 -0.88
C SER A 109 -6.68 -10.87 -0.04
N THR A 110 -5.44 -10.46 -0.28
CA THR A 110 -4.26 -10.96 0.42
C THR A 110 -3.75 -9.98 1.49
N ALA A 111 -4.45 -8.87 1.71
CA ALA A 111 -4.08 -7.89 2.71
C ALA A 111 -4.02 -8.51 4.12
N ALA A 112 -3.05 -8.08 4.92
CA ALA A 112 -2.99 -8.40 6.34
C ALA A 112 -4.02 -7.57 7.12
N THR A 113 -4.47 -8.12 8.25
CA THR A 113 -5.29 -7.36 9.21
C THR A 113 -4.36 -6.64 10.18
N GLY A 114 -4.32 -5.30 10.11
CA GLY A 114 -3.54 -4.48 11.01
C GLY A 114 -4.06 -4.49 12.45
N THR A 115 -3.29 -3.91 13.36
CA THR A 115 -3.63 -3.80 14.80
C THR A 115 -4.93 -3.06 15.09
N ASP A 116 -5.38 -2.23 14.16
CA ASP A 116 -6.63 -1.46 14.21
C ASP A 116 -7.79 -2.13 13.43
N GLY A 117 -7.58 -3.34 12.91
CA GLY A 117 -8.56 -4.12 12.16
C GLY A 117 -8.70 -3.74 10.69
N ASN A 118 -7.90 -2.81 10.17
CA ASN A 118 -7.95 -2.42 8.76
C ASN A 118 -6.99 -3.23 7.88
N SER A 119 -7.28 -3.25 6.59
CA SER A 119 -6.46 -3.94 5.59
C SER A 119 -5.14 -3.22 5.31
N ILE A 120 -4.02 -3.90 5.56
CA ILE A 120 -2.65 -3.45 5.28
C ILE A 120 -2.12 -4.23 4.08
N ILE A 121 -1.46 -3.55 3.14
CA ILE A 121 -0.80 -4.22 2.02
C ILE A 121 0.23 -5.24 2.53
N ASP A 122 0.13 -6.48 2.05
CA ASP A 122 1.03 -7.58 2.37
C ASP A 122 1.67 -8.11 1.08
N PRO A 123 2.90 -7.66 0.75
CA PRO A 123 3.58 -8.08 -0.47
C PRO A 123 3.91 -9.57 -0.51
N VAL A 124 4.19 -10.19 0.64
CA VAL A 124 4.64 -11.58 0.73
C VAL A 124 3.46 -12.50 0.46
N HIS A 125 2.38 -12.36 1.23
CA HIS A 125 1.18 -13.16 1.04
C HIS A 125 0.57 -12.96 -0.36
N PHE A 126 0.65 -11.74 -0.90
CA PHE A 126 0.24 -11.44 -2.27
C PHE A 126 1.02 -12.25 -3.32
N VAL A 127 2.35 -12.22 -3.28
CA VAL A 127 3.20 -12.95 -4.25
C VAL A 127 3.02 -14.46 -4.11
N GLU A 128 3.06 -14.98 -2.88
CA GLU A 128 2.90 -16.42 -2.62
C GLU A 128 1.55 -16.96 -3.13
N THR A 129 0.48 -16.18 -2.98
CA THR A 129 -0.85 -16.52 -3.51
C THR A 129 -0.82 -16.64 -5.04
N LEU A 130 -0.18 -15.71 -5.73
CA LEU A 130 -0.07 -15.74 -7.19
C LEU A 130 0.78 -16.93 -7.67
N GLU A 131 1.90 -17.22 -7.02
CA GLU A 131 2.75 -18.37 -7.35
C GLU A 131 2.01 -19.71 -7.16
N THR A 132 1.23 -19.81 -6.09
CA THR A 132 0.40 -20.98 -5.79
C THR A 132 -0.66 -21.19 -6.88
N ASN A 133 -1.38 -20.12 -7.25
CA ASN A 133 -2.45 -20.19 -8.26
C ASN A 133 -1.94 -20.51 -9.66
N ARG A 134 -0.67 -20.20 -9.97
CA ARG A 134 -0.05 -20.59 -11.25
C ARG A 134 0.43 -22.03 -11.30
N SER A 135 0.63 -22.65 -10.14
CA SER A 135 1.13 -24.02 -10.03
C SER A 135 0.02 -25.08 -10.09
N THR A 136 -1.24 -24.64 -10.03
CA THR A 136 -2.47 -25.45 -10.13
C THR A 136 -3.08 -25.38 -11.52
#